data_AF-A0A966DXW3-F1
#
_entry.id   AF-A0A966DXW3-F1
#
_cell.length_a   1.000
_cell.length_b   1.000
_cell.length_c   1.000
_cell.angle_alpha   90.00
_cell.angle_beta   90.00
_cell.angle_gamma   90.00
#
_symmetry.space_group_name_H-M   'P 1'
#
loop_
_entity.id
_entity.type
_entity.pdbx_description
1 polymer ?
#
loop_
_entity_poly.entity_id
_entity_poly.type
_entity_poly.pdbx_seq_one_letter_code
_entity_poly.pdbx_strand_id
1 'polypeptide(L)'
;MNLSEEERAAPPAVAMFAAQVDAMLQAGVTEQTIASISCKARQHAAHNPNAIFTDPLTVEEVLAAPPVFRNLRKLYACPPSCGAAAVVVCNEAFARTHGIRNDVTLVGKGWCSDKKQYFSGSVMDVMFQALSRDAAQAAYEDAGLGPEDIDVIELHDCFATNELATYSALGLCREEDLNAFVADGDNTYGGRFVVNPSGGLLAKGHPLGATGLAQITELTLHLRGEAGSRQVDGARTALQHNGGLGSAGFVHIFQRS
;
A
#
# COMPACT_ATOMS: atom_id res chain seq x y z
N MET A 1 -3.41 -2.47 30.16
CA MET A 1 -4.40 -1.70 29.37
C MET A 1 -5.79 -1.99 29.91
N ASN A 2 -6.52 -0.96 30.33
CA ASN A 2 -7.92 -1.10 30.76
C ASN A 2 -8.83 -1.08 29.52
N LEU A 3 -8.82 -2.17 28.75
CA LEU A 3 -9.84 -2.38 27.71
C LEU A 3 -11.13 -2.84 28.39
N SER A 4 -12.25 -2.21 28.03
CA SER A 4 -13.60 -2.67 28.37
C SER A 4 -13.85 -4.09 27.81
N GLU A 5 -14.87 -4.77 28.32
CA GLU A 5 -15.24 -6.10 27.79
C GLU A 5 -15.62 -6.05 26.30
N GLU A 6 -16.32 -4.99 25.89
CA GLU A 6 -16.67 -4.76 24.49
C GLU A 6 -15.41 -4.58 23.62
N GLU A 7 -14.43 -3.80 24.08
CA GLU A 7 -13.17 -3.60 23.35
C GLU A 7 -12.36 -4.89 23.24
N ARG A 8 -12.42 -5.78 24.23
CA ARG A 8 -11.76 -7.09 24.19
C ARG A 8 -12.43 -8.07 23.24
N ALA A 9 -13.73 -7.90 22.98
CA ALA A 9 -14.50 -8.73 22.07
C ALA A 9 -14.37 -8.30 20.60
N ALA A 10 -13.83 -7.12 20.32
CA ALA A 10 -13.62 -6.63 18.96
C ALA A 10 -12.63 -7.50 18.18
N PRO A 11 -12.79 -7.64 16.85
CA PRO A 11 -11.83 -8.36 16.02
C PRO A 11 -10.41 -7.79 16.20
N PRO A 12 -9.36 -8.63 16.35
CA PRO A 12 -8.01 -8.15 16.65
C PRO A 12 -7.48 -7.07 15.68
N ALA A 13 -7.75 -7.23 14.37
CA ALA A 13 -7.38 -6.24 13.37
C ALA A 13 -8.00 -4.86 13.64
N VAL A 14 -9.27 -4.80 14.07
CA VAL A 14 -9.96 -3.53 14.39
C VAL A 14 -9.26 -2.82 15.54
N ALA A 15 -8.93 -3.55 16.62
CA ALA A 15 -8.23 -2.96 17.75
C ALA A 15 -6.80 -2.51 17.40
N MET A 16 -6.08 -3.30 16.60
CA MET A 16 -4.71 -3.01 16.16
C MET A 16 -4.64 -1.78 15.25
N PHE A 17 -5.52 -1.68 14.25
CA PHE A 17 -5.55 -0.52 13.36
C PHE A 17 -6.15 0.72 14.03
N ALA A 18 -7.06 0.57 15.01
CA ALA A 18 -7.46 1.70 15.85
C ALA A 18 -6.29 2.25 16.67
N ALA A 19 -5.41 1.39 17.20
CA ALA A 19 -4.20 1.83 17.88
C ALA A 19 -3.24 2.57 16.92
N GLN A 20 -3.18 2.16 15.65
CA GLN A 20 -2.42 2.87 14.62
C GLN A 20 -2.97 4.28 14.35
N VAL A 21 -4.31 4.42 14.26
CA VAL A 21 -4.97 5.74 14.17
C VAL A 21 -4.63 6.60 15.38
N ASP A 22 -4.81 6.07 16.60
CA ASP A 22 -4.54 6.81 17.85
C ASP A 22 -3.07 7.27 17.90
N ALA A 23 -2.12 6.41 17.52
CA ALA A 23 -0.70 6.73 17.49
C ALA A 23 -0.37 7.84 16.47
N MET A 24 -0.96 7.79 15.27
CA MET A 24 -0.78 8.82 14.25
C MET A 24 -1.33 10.18 14.68
N LEU A 25 -2.53 10.20 15.28
CA LEU A 25 -3.12 11.43 15.81
C LEU A 25 -2.26 12.03 16.94
N GLN A 26 -1.71 11.20 17.82
CA GLN A 26 -0.78 11.63 18.88
C GLN A 26 0.54 12.18 18.32
N ALA A 27 1.00 11.65 17.18
CA ALA A 27 2.18 12.13 16.47
C ALA A 27 1.92 13.39 15.63
N GLY A 28 0.68 13.89 15.57
CA GLY A 28 0.31 15.11 14.86
C GLY A 28 -0.15 14.92 13.41
N VAL A 29 -0.34 13.68 12.94
CA VAL A 29 -1.05 13.42 11.68
C VAL A 29 -2.51 13.81 11.85
N THR A 30 -3.08 14.55 10.89
CA THR A 30 -4.45 15.05 11.03
C THR A 30 -5.49 14.01 10.59
N GLU A 31 -6.71 14.06 11.15
CA GLU A 31 -7.83 13.23 10.65
C GLU A 31 -8.11 13.51 9.17
N GLN A 32 -7.94 14.75 8.71
CA GLN A 32 -8.04 15.13 7.31
C GLN A 32 -7.03 14.38 6.44
N THR A 33 -5.76 14.30 6.86
CA THR A 33 -4.72 13.53 6.17
C THR A 33 -5.10 12.05 6.04
N ILE A 34 -5.58 11.44 7.13
CA ILE A 34 -6.01 10.02 7.12
C ILE A 34 -7.21 9.83 6.17
N ALA A 35 -8.20 10.71 6.22
CA ALA A 35 -9.38 10.66 5.36
C ALA A 35 -9.05 10.86 3.87
N SER A 36 -8.08 11.72 3.54
CA SER A 36 -7.64 11.98 2.17
C SER A 36 -7.10 10.72 1.48
N ILE A 37 -6.52 9.77 2.21
CA ILE A 37 -6.05 8.50 1.64
C ILE A 37 -7.22 7.70 1.05
N SER A 38 -8.32 7.58 1.79
CA SER A 38 -9.52 6.90 1.30
C SER A 38 -10.13 7.61 0.10
N CYS A 39 -10.09 8.95 0.09
CA CYS A 39 -10.59 9.74 -1.05
C CYS A 39 -9.72 9.52 -2.30
N LYS A 40 -8.38 9.56 -2.16
CA LYS A 40 -7.43 9.24 -3.23
C LYS A 40 -7.67 7.84 -3.80
N ALA A 41 -7.87 6.84 -2.93
CA ALA A 41 -8.15 5.47 -3.35
C ALA A 41 -9.39 5.39 -4.27
N ARG A 42 -10.47 6.11 -3.93
CA ARG A 42 -11.69 6.19 -4.77
C ARG A 42 -11.44 6.89 -6.10
N GLN A 43 -10.69 7.99 -6.09
CA GLN A 43 -10.31 8.71 -7.31
C GLN A 43 -9.51 7.82 -8.27
N HIS A 44 -8.51 7.10 -7.76
CA HIS A 44 -7.69 6.17 -8.56
C HIS A 44 -8.51 4.97 -9.08
N ALA A 45 -9.45 4.47 -8.28
CA ALA A 45 -10.32 3.36 -8.66
C ALA A 45 -11.35 3.71 -9.74
N ALA A 46 -11.67 4.99 -9.97
CA ALA A 46 -12.75 5.42 -10.87
C ALA A 46 -12.67 4.82 -12.29
N HIS A 47 -11.44 4.57 -12.78
CA HIS A 47 -11.20 3.96 -14.10
C HIS A 47 -10.65 2.53 -14.01
N ASN A 48 -10.76 1.87 -12.85
CA ASN A 48 -10.38 0.48 -12.69
C ASN A 48 -11.61 -0.43 -12.83
N PRO A 49 -11.73 -1.21 -13.92
CA PRO A 49 -12.87 -2.12 -14.11
C PRO A 49 -12.93 -3.26 -13.08
N ASN A 50 -11.83 -3.50 -12.35
CA ASN A 50 -11.77 -4.52 -11.31
C ASN A 50 -12.06 -3.97 -9.91
N ALA A 51 -12.28 -2.67 -9.76
CA ALA A 51 -12.52 -2.08 -8.44
C ALA A 51 -13.97 -2.25 -7.98
N ILE A 52 -14.15 -2.59 -6.70
CA ILE A 52 -15.47 -2.70 -6.06
C ILE A 52 -16.09 -1.33 -5.88
N PHE A 53 -15.26 -0.32 -5.65
CA PHE A 53 -15.66 1.02 -5.26
C PHE A 53 -15.11 2.07 -6.22
N THR A 54 -15.97 2.58 -7.09
CA THR A 54 -15.62 3.61 -8.08
C THR A 54 -16.29 4.96 -7.84
N ASP A 55 -17.32 4.99 -6.98
CA ASP A 55 -17.99 6.24 -6.61
C ASP A 55 -17.03 7.18 -5.86
N PRO A 56 -17.04 8.50 -6.18
CA PRO A 56 -16.27 9.50 -5.46
C PRO A 56 -16.57 9.51 -3.96
N LEU A 57 -15.57 9.91 -3.18
CA LEU A 57 -15.66 10.05 -1.73
C LEU A 57 -14.94 11.33 -1.31
N THR A 58 -15.57 12.10 -0.44
CA THR A 58 -15.05 13.36 0.09
C THR A 58 -14.53 13.18 1.52
N VAL A 59 -13.62 14.05 1.93
CA VAL A 59 -13.07 14.05 3.30
C VAL A 59 -14.20 14.28 4.31
N GLU A 60 -15.13 15.17 3.99
CA GLU A 60 -16.29 15.50 4.83
C GLU A 60 -17.16 14.27 5.08
N GLU A 61 -17.45 13.47 4.06
CA GLU A 61 -18.20 12.22 4.19
C GLU A 61 -17.45 11.20 5.06
N VAL A 62 -16.12 11.10 4.90
CA VAL A 62 -15.30 10.21 5.71
C VAL A 62 -15.33 10.61 7.19
N LEU A 63 -15.15 11.89 7.49
CA LEU A 63 -15.09 12.38 8.87
C LEU A 63 -16.44 12.39 9.56
N ALA A 64 -17.54 12.59 8.80
CA ALA A 64 -18.91 12.51 9.30
C ALA A 64 -19.34 11.09 9.66
N ALA A 65 -18.68 10.06 9.10
CA ALA A 65 -18.98 8.67 9.46
C ALA A 65 -18.64 8.39 10.93
N PRO A 66 -19.52 7.75 11.71
CA PRO A 66 -19.24 7.44 13.10
C PRO A 66 -18.07 6.45 13.20
N PRO A 67 -17.24 6.56 14.24
CA PRO A 67 -16.22 5.55 14.49
C PRO A 67 -16.84 4.18 14.78
N VAL A 68 -16.18 3.13 14.29
CA VAL A 68 -16.50 1.72 14.55
C VAL A 68 -15.79 1.25 15.82
N PHE A 69 -14.59 1.78 16.10
CA PHE A 69 -13.83 1.48 17.31
C PHE A 69 -12.92 2.67 17.63
N ARG A 70 -13.17 3.36 18.76
CA ARG A 70 -12.43 4.58 19.15
C ARG A 70 -12.39 5.62 18.03
N ASN A 71 -11.22 5.90 17.45
CA ASN A 71 -11.06 6.84 16.33
C ASN A 71 -11.11 6.18 14.94
N LEU A 72 -11.13 4.84 14.89
CA LEU A 72 -11.18 4.08 13.64
C LEU A 72 -12.58 4.17 13.02
N ARG A 73 -12.66 4.64 11.77
CA ARG A 73 -13.90 4.70 10.98
C ARG A 73 -13.96 3.58 9.96
N LYS A 74 -15.19 3.20 9.56
CA LYS A 74 -15.40 2.17 8.54
C LYS A 74 -14.70 2.51 7.21
N LEU A 75 -14.74 3.79 6.84
CA LEU A 75 -14.17 4.29 5.59
C LEU A 75 -12.63 4.37 5.59
N TYR A 76 -11.97 4.05 6.72
CA TYR A 76 -10.53 3.84 6.76
C TYR A 76 -10.11 2.40 6.42
N ALA A 77 -11.06 1.47 6.25
CA ALA A 77 -10.79 0.05 6.06
C ALA A 77 -11.19 -0.44 4.65
N CYS A 78 -10.41 -1.34 4.08
CA CYS A 78 -10.76 -2.00 2.81
C CYS A 78 -12.05 -2.84 2.93
N PRO A 79 -12.82 -3.03 1.83
CA PRO A 79 -14.00 -3.89 1.84
C PRO A 79 -13.64 -5.39 1.88
N PRO A 80 -14.48 -6.23 2.50
CA PRO A 80 -14.40 -7.68 2.29
C PRO A 80 -14.62 -7.99 0.81
N SER A 81 -13.78 -8.83 0.22
CA SER A 81 -13.70 -9.02 -1.23
C SER A 81 -13.39 -10.46 -1.60
N CYS A 82 -13.94 -10.92 -2.73
CA CYS A 82 -13.59 -12.20 -3.35
C CYS A 82 -12.95 -11.94 -4.71
N GLY A 83 -11.91 -12.69 -5.06
CA GLY A 83 -11.21 -12.53 -6.33
C GLY A 83 -9.99 -13.43 -6.44
N ALA A 84 -9.40 -13.48 -7.63
CA ALA A 84 -8.21 -14.26 -7.94
C ALA A 84 -7.28 -13.44 -8.84
N ALA A 85 -5.98 -13.72 -8.74
CA ALA A 85 -4.96 -13.17 -9.62
C ALA A 85 -3.88 -14.23 -9.85
N ALA A 86 -3.21 -14.16 -10.99
CA ALA A 86 -2.16 -15.09 -11.37
C ALA A 86 -1.07 -14.36 -12.15
N VAL A 87 0.17 -14.81 -11.97
CA VAL A 87 1.34 -14.34 -12.71
C VAL A 87 2.11 -15.54 -13.24
N VAL A 88 2.67 -15.43 -14.43
CA VAL A 88 3.55 -16.46 -15.01
C VAL A 88 4.98 -15.96 -14.89
N VAL A 89 5.84 -16.73 -14.23
CA VAL A 89 7.25 -16.41 -14.04
C VAL A 89 8.08 -17.39 -14.84
N CYS A 90 9.03 -16.87 -15.61
CA CYS A 90 10.02 -17.68 -16.30
C CYS A 90 11.36 -16.93 -16.33
N ASN A 91 12.45 -17.66 -16.54
CA ASN A 91 13.73 -17.03 -16.79
C ASN A 91 13.80 -16.50 -18.23
N GLU A 92 14.74 -15.59 -18.45
CA GLU A 92 14.93 -14.92 -19.73
C GLU A 92 15.22 -15.90 -20.88
N ALA A 93 16.03 -16.93 -20.62
CA ALA A 93 16.38 -17.93 -21.62
C ALA A 93 15.15 -18.73 -22.10
N PHE A 94 14.28 -19.14 -21.18
CA PHE A 94 13.04 -19.82 -21.47
C PHE A 94 12.10 -18.93 -22.27
N ALA A 95 11.96 -17.66 -21.87
CA ALA A 95 11.12 -16.69 -22.55
C ALA A 95 11.57 -16.46 -24.00
N ARG A 96 12.88 -16.21 -24.22
CA ARG A 96 13.48 -16.05 -25.55
C ARG A 96 13.27 -17.29 -26.42
N THR A 97 13.46 -18.49 -25.86
CA THR A 97 13.30 -19.77 -26.58
C THR A 97 11.88 -19.99 -27.07
N HIS A 98 10.88 -19.58 -26.28
CA HIS A 98 9.46 -19.81 -26.57
C HIS A 98 8.74 -18.57 -27.13
N GLY A 99 9.46 -17.49 -27.44
CA GLY A 99 8.86 -16.24 -27.93
C GLY A 99 7.88 -15.59 -26.94
N ILE A 100 8.08 -15.81 -25.63
CA ILE A 100 7.26 -15.24 -24.57
C ILE A 100 7.75 -13.82 -24.28
N ARG A 101 6.82 -12.87 -24.18
CA ARG A 101 7.12 -11.50 -23.79
C ARG A 101 7.69 -11.45 -22.37
N ASN A 102 8.87 -10.86 -22.23
CA ASN A 102 9.64 -10.76 -20.99
C ASN A 102 10.18 -9.34 -20.75
N ASP A 103 9.38 -8.33 -21.10
CA ASP A 103 9.74 -6.92 -20.98
C ASP A 103 9.60 -6.35 -19.56
N VAL A 104 9.21 -7.17 -18.58
CA VAL A 104 9.14 -6.81 -17.16
C VAL A 104 9.95 -7.82 -16.37
N THR A 105 10.96 -7.32 -15.65
CA THR A 105 11.91 -8.14 -14.89
C THR A 105 11.85 -7.78 -13.41
N LEU A 106 11.82 -8.79 -12.54
CA LEU A 106 12.04 -8.61 -11.10
C LEU A 106 13.52 -8.32 -10.87
N VAL A 107 13.85 -7.10 -10.45
CA VAL A 107 15.24 -6.64 -10.27
C VAL A 107 15.65 -6.48 -8.81
N GLY A 108 14.70 -6.39 -7.88
CA GLY A 108 14.97 -6.35 -6.45
C GLY A 108 13.93 -7.09 -5.65
N LYS A 109 14.38 -7.81 -4.61
CA LYS A 109 13.50 -8.51 -3.67
C LYS A 109 13.93 -8.29 -2.23
N GLY A 110 12.96 -8.00 -1.39
CA GLY A 110 13.11 -7.87 0.04
C GLY A 110 11.99 -8.59 0.75
N TRP A 111 12.34 -9.28 1.82
CA TRP A 111 11.37 -9.90 2.71
C TRP A 111 11.85 -9.79 4.14
N CYS A 112 10.91 -9.55 5.04
CA CYS A 112 11.17 -9.55 6.46
C CYS A 112 10.01 -10.17 7.23
N SER A 113 10.35 -10.86 8.30
CA SER A 113 9.41 -11.25 9.35
C SER A 113 9.59 -10.41 10.60
N ASP A 114 8.59 -10.39 11.47
CA ASP A 114 8.67 -9.62 12.72
C ASP A 114 9.86 -10.08 13.56
N LYS A 115 10.67 -9.10 13.97
CA LYS A 115 11.81 -9.30 14.87
C LYS A 115 11.40 -8.94 16.29
N LYS A 116 11.99 -9.62 17.27
CA LYS A 116 11.73 -9.35 18.70
C LYS A 116 11.86 -7.86 19.06
N GLN A 117 12.81 -7.17 18.44
CA GLN A 117 13.06 -5.74 18.67
C GLN A 117 11.91 -4.81 18.26
N TYR A 118 11.06 -5.22 17.31
CA TYR A 118 9.91 -4.41 16.89
C TYR A 118 8.87 -4.30 18.01
N PHE A 119 8.72 -5.34 18.84
CA PHE A 119 7.80 -5.37 19.98
C PHE A 119 8.24 -4.52 21.18
N SER A 120 9.48 -4.01 21.15
CA SER A 120 9.97 -2.99 22.08
C SER A 120 9.95 -1.58 21.50
N GLY A 121 9.57 -1.43 20.22
CA GLY A 121 9.49 -0.16 19.51
C GLY A 121 8.15 0.55 19.70
N SER A 122 7.76 1.32 18.69
CA SER A 122 6.48 2.02 18.68
C SER A 122 5.33 1.10 18.28
N VAL A 123 4.08 1.57 18.49
CA VAL A 123 2.88 0.92 17.93
C VAL A 123 3.02 0.78 16.40
N MET A 124 3.61 1.78 15.74
CA MET A 124 3.82 1.76 14.30
C MET A 124 4.81 0.69 13.87
N ASP A 125 5.91 0.49 14.60
CA ASP A 125 6.89 -0.55 14.31
C ASP A 125 6.27 -1.95 14.40
N VAL A 126 5.43 -2.19 15.41
CA VAL A 126 4.66 -3.43 15.55
C VAL A 126 3.62 -3.58 14.43
N MET A 127 3.08 -2.47 13.95
CA MET A 127 2.05 -2.38 12.91
C MET A 127 2.66 -2.08 11.55
N PHE A 128 3.47 -3.02 11.06
CA PHE A 128 4.10 -3.04 9.72
C PHE A 128 5.26 -2.07 9.47
N GLN A 129 5.36 -0.93 10.14
CA GLN A 129 6.33 0.10 9.74
C GLN A 129 7.79 -0.41 9.76
N ALA A 130 8.19 -1.11 10.82
CA ALA A 130 9.56 -1.65 10.92
C ALA A 130 9.83 -2.74 9.90
N LEU A 131 8.86 -3.63 9.73
CA LEU A 131 8.94 -4.74 8.80
C LEU A 131 9.00 -4.24 7.35
N SER A 132 8.19 -3.25 7.00
CA SER A 132 8.14 -2.62 5.68
C SER A 132 9.44 -1.89 5.37
N ARG A 133 10.01 -1.18 6.36
CA ARG A 133 11.31 -0.50 6.22
C ARG A 133 12.43 -1.49 5.95
N ASP A 134 12.54 -2.54 6.76
CA ASP A 134 13.61 -3.53 6.62
C ASP A 134 13.46 -4.33 5.31
N ALA A 135 12.22 -4.64 4.88
CA ALA A 135 11.98 -5.28 3.58
C ALA A 135 12.28 -4.34 2.40
N ALA A 136 11.92 -3.05 2.48
CA ALA A 136 12.22 -2.08 1.44
C ALA A 136 13.73 -1.86 1.28
N GLN A 137 14.45 -1.69 2.39
CA GLN A 137 15.91 -1.58 2.40
C GLN A 137 16.57 -2.76 1.67
N ALA A 138 16.15 -4.00 1.96
CA ALA A 138 16.68 -5.18 1.30
C ALA A 138 16.37 -5.21 -0.21
N ALA A 139 15.16 -4.79 -0.62
CA ALA A 139 14.79 -4.74 -2.03
C ALA A 139 15.58 -3.68 -2.82
N TYR A 140 15.78 -2.51 -2.22
CA TYR A 140 16.60 -1.42 -2.76
C TYR A 140 18.06 -1.85 -2.92
N GLU A 141 18.64 -2.49 -1.90
CA GLU A 141 20.01 -3.02 -1.95
C GLU A 141 20.19 -4.11 -3.01
N ASP A 142 19.23 -5.03 -3.16
CA ASP A 142 19.27 -6.10 -4.17
C ASP A 142 19.15 -5.54 -5.60
N ALA A 143 18.35 -4.48 -5.80
CA ALA A 143 18.20 -3.81 -7.09
C ALA A 143 19.33 -2.82 -7.42
N GLY A 144 20.05 -2.31 -6.41
CA GLY A 144 20.96 -1.17 -6.56
C GLY A 144 20.22 0.14 -6.88
N LEU A 145 19.02 0.33 -6.34
CA LEU A 145 18.13 1.48 -6.56
C LEU A 145 17.73 2.12 -5.23
N GLY A 146 17.26 3.36 -5.27
CA GLY A 146 16.65 4.08 -4.15
C GLY A 146 15.15 4.35 -4.34
N PRO A 147 14.45 4.89 -3.31
CA PRO A 147 13.05 5.30 -3.45
C PRO A 147 12.82 6.31 -4.58
N GLU A 148 13.79 7.18 -4.85
CA GLU A 148 13.74 8.19 -5.92
C GLU A 148 13.74 7.61 -7.34
N ASP A 149 14.11 6.34 -7.51
CA ASP A 149 14.13 5.65 -8.80
C ASP A 149 12.78 5.00 -9.14
N ILE A 150 11.79 5.07 -8.24
CA ILE A 150 10.51 4.36 -8.37
C ILE A 150 9.43 5.27 -8.96
N ASP A 151 8.88 4.89 -10.12
CA ASP A 151 7.86 5.68 -10.83
C ASP A 151 6.44 5.38 -10.36
N VAL A 152 6.15 4.12 -10.04
CA VAL A 152 4.81 3.65 -9.70
C VAL A 152 4.83 2.61 -8.58
N ILE A 153 3.90 2.75 -7.63
CA ILE A 153 3.91 1.98 -6.39
C ILE A 153 2.54 1.35 -6.15
N GLU A 154 2.49 0.06 -5.79
CA GLU A 154 1.30 -0.58 -5.20
C GLU A 154 1.62 -1.04 -3.77
N LEU A 155 0.92 -0.45 -2.79
CA LEU A 155 1.07 -0.71 -1.37
C LEU A 155 -0.04 -1.63 -0.85
N HIS A 156 0.22 -2.24 0.31
CA HIS A 156 -0.77 -2.99 1.07
C HIS A 156 -1.60 -2.08 1.98
N ASP A 157 -2.44 -1.23 1.40
CA ASP A 157 -3.31 -0.27 2.10
C ASP A 157 -4.59 -0.93 2.67
N CYS A 158 -4.46 -2.00 3.48
CA CYS A 158 -5.64 -2.62 4.10
C CYS A 158 -6.42 -1.64 5.01
N PHE A 159 -5.70 -0.63 5.53
CA PHE A 159 -6.26 0.55 6.18
C PHE A 159 -5.55 1.82 5.69
N ALA A 160 -6.24 2.96 5.73
CA ALA A 160 -5.71 4.27 5.34
C ALA A 160 -4.43 4.65 6.09
N THR A 161 -4.39 4.35 7.40
CA THR A 161 -3.20 4.55 8.24
C THR A 161 -2.05 3.64 7.85
N ASN A 162 -2.31 2.47 7.28
CA ASN A 162 -1.25 1.60 6.81
C ASN A 162 -0.55 2.16 5.56
N GLU A 163 -1.29 2.82 4.66
CA GLU A 163 -0.70 3.51 3.52
C GLU A 163 0.26 4.63 4.01
N LEU A 164 -0.21 5.47 4.94
CA LEU A 164 0.60 6.54 5.54
C LEU A 164 1.87 6.02 6.23
N ALA A 165 1.74 4.99 7.06
CA ALA A 165 2.87 4.39 7.76
C ALA A 165 3.93 3.85 6.80
N THR A 166 3.47 3.37 5.65
CA THR A 166 4.32 2.77 4.63
C THR A 166 5.11 3.82 3.85
N TYR A 167 4.60 5.07 3.71
CA TYR A 167 5.33 6.12 2.99
C TYR A 167 6.71 6.40 3.60
N SER A 168 6.77 6.61 4.92
CA SER A 168 8.05 6.83 5.60
C SER A 168 8.89 5.57 5.69
N ALA A 169 8.25 4.40 5.88
CA ALA A 169 8.95 3.12 5.91
C ALA A 169 9.71 2.83 4.60
N LEU A 170 9.13 3.18 3.45
CA LEU A 170 9.75 3.00 2.13
C LEU A 170 10.68 4.15 1.73
N GLY A 171 10.81 5.19 2.56
CA GLY A 171 11.66 6.35 2.30
C GLY A 171 11.07 7.38 1.32
N LEU A 172 9.75 7.38 1.09
CA LEU A 172 9.10 8.32 0.16
C LEU A 172 9.04 9.74 0.74
N CYS A 173 8.84 9.83 2.06
CA CYS A 173 8.86 11.08 2.83
C CYS A 173 9.37 10.81 4.25
N ARG A 174 9.63 11.88 5.01
CA ARG A 174 9.91 11.75 6.45
C ARG A 174 8.59 11.60 7.21
N GLU A 175 8.64 11.08 8.44
CA GLU A 175 7.42 10.88 9.25
C GLU A 175 6.72 12.20 9.59
N GLU A 176 7.50 13.22 9.91
CA GLU A 176 7.00 14.57 10.21
C GLU A 176 6.34 15.25 9.01
N ASP A 177 6.64 14.81 7.79
CA ASP A 177 6.18 15.42 6.55
C ASP A 177 4.88 14.79 6.02
N LEU A 178 4.34 13.74 6.67
CA LEU A 178 3.18 12.98 6.18
C LEU A 178 1.97 13.87 5.82
N ASN A 179 1.68 14.88 6.65
CA ASN A 179 0.57 15.80 6.39
C ASN A 179 0.82 16.64 5.13
N ALA A 180 2.02 17.21 4.97
CA ALA A 180 2.37 18.02 3.82
C ALA A 180 2.43 17.18 2.54
N PHE A 181 3.06 16.00 2.61
CA PHE A 181 3.16 15.07 1.50
C PHE A 181 1.80 14.69 0.89
N VAL A 182 0.78 14.46 1.73
CA VAL A 182 -0.58 14.19 1.25
C VAL A 182 -1.29 15.47 0.79
N ALA A 183 -1.15 16.58 1.52
CA ALA A 183 -1.80 17.84 1.17
C ALA A 183 -1.31 18.43 -0.16
N ASP A 184 -0.02 18.28 -0.44
CA ASP A 184 0.64 18.74 -1.66
C ASP A 184 0.39 17.79 -2.85
N GLY A 185 -0.23 16.63 -2.62
CA GLY A 185 -0.54 15.64 -3.65
C GLY A 185 0.66 14.81 -4.10
N ASP A 186 1.72 14.72 -3.30
CA ASP A 186 2.95 14.00 -3.66
C ASP A 186 2.78 12.47 -3.75
N ASN A 187 1.63 11.94 -3.33
CA ASN A 187 1.27 10.53 -3.37
C ASN A 187 0.27 10.15 -4.48
N THR A 188 -0.01 11.05 -5.42
CA THR A 188 -0.96 10.85 -6.53
C THR A 188 -0.39 11.31 -7.88
N TYR A 189 -1.19 11.18 -8.94
CA TYR A 189 -0.84 11.61 -10.29
C TYR A 189 -0.48 13.10 -10.32
N GLY A 190 0.66 13.42 -10.94
CA GLY A 190 1.21 14.78 -10.99
C GLY A 190 2.05 15.18 -9.78
N GLY A 191 2.05 14.36 -8.72
CA GLY A 191 2.94 14.50 -7.58
C GLY A 191 4.29 13.81 -7.78
N ARG A 192 5.05 13.67 -6.68
CA ARG A 192 6.36 12.98 -6.68
C ARG A 192 6.26 11.47 -6.92
N PHE A 193 5.23 10.81 -6.40
CA PHE A 193 5.04 9.37 -6.50
C PHE A 193 3.59 9.04 -6.84
N VAL A 194 3.37 8.13 -7.81
CA VAL A 194 2.03 7.59 -8.03
C VAL A 194 1.83 6.34 -7.19
N VAL A 195 1.14 6.49 -6.07
CA VAL A 195 0.84 5.38 -5.15
C VAL A 195 -0.57 4.85 -5.33
N ASN A 196 -0.67 3.54 -5.48
CA ASN A 196 -1.91 2.78 -5.64
C ASN A 196 -2.75 3.27 -6.82
N PRO A 197 -2.20 3.35 -8.05
CA PRO A 197 -2.95 3.78 -9.23
C PRO A 197 -4.19 2.91 -9.51
N SER A 198 -4.23 1.67 -9.00
CA SER A 198 -5.39 0.80 -9.12
C SER A 198 -6.57 1.15 -8.19
N GLY A 199 -6.37 2.10 -7.27
CA GLY A 199 -7.27 2.37 -6.16
C GLY A 199 -6.92 1.62 -4.87
N GLY A 200 -5.86 0.81 -4.88
CA GLY A 200 -5.37 0.11 -3.69
C GLY A 200 -6.40 -0.86 -3.10
N LEU A 201 -6.05 -1.51 -2.00
CA LEU A 201 -6.96 -2.40 -1.28
C LEU A 201 -8.22 -1.65 -0.81
N LEU A 202 -8.10 -0.36 -0.48
CA LEU A 202 -9.21 0.47 0.01
C LEU A 202 -10.39 0.57 -0.97
N ALA A 203 -10.12 0.62 -2.28
CA ALA A 203 -11.18 0.76 -3.29
C ALA A 203 -11.23 -0.40 -4.31
N LYS A 204 -10.09 -0.96 -4.70
CA LYS A 204 -10.03 -2.15 -5.58
C LYS A 204 -10.66 -3.37 -4.91
N GLY A 205 -10.43 -3.50 -3.60
CA GLY A 205 -10.79 -4.67 -2.81
C GLY A 205 -9.57 -5.50 -2.40
N HIS A 206 -9.79 -6.36 -1.41
CA HIS A 206 -8.72 -7.12 -0.75
C HIS A 206 -9.03 -8.63 -0.60
N PRO A 207 -9.06 -9.41 -1.70
CA PRO A 207 -9.06 -10.86 -1.59
C PRO A 207 -7.67 -11.29 -1.10
N LEU A 208 -7.58 -11.77 0.15
CA LEU A 208 -6.33 -11.90 0.91
C LEU A 208 -5.19 -12.55 0.12
N GLY A 209 -5.41 -13.77 -0.39
CA GLY A 209 -4.37 -14.52 -1.14
C GLY A 209 -4.10 -14.00 -2.55
N ALA A 210 -5.01 -13.24 -3.15
CA ALA A 210 -4.85 -12.73 -4.51
C ALA A 210 -4.14 -11.37 -4.56
N THR A 211 -4.15 -10.63 -3.45
CA THR A 211 -3.75 -9.22 -3.42
C THR A 211 -2.33 -9.00 -3.92
N GLY A 212 -1.35 -9.76 -3.45
CA GLY A 212 0.05 -9.61 -3.89
C GLY A 212 0.21 -9.83 -5.40
N LEU A 213 -0.46 -10.85 -5.95
CA LEU A 213 -0.42 -11.14 -7.38
C LEU A 213 -1.19 -10.11 -8.22
N ALA A 214 -2.28 -9.54 -7.66
CA ALA A 214 -3.03 -8.46 -8.29
C ALA A 214 -2.21 -7.15 -8.35
N GLN A 215 -1.41 -6.86 -7.33
CA GLN A 215 -0.47 -5.73 -7.34
C GLN A 215 0.57 -5.92 -8.45
N ILE A 216 1.22 -7.09 -8.53
CA ILE A 216 2.19 -7.39 -9.60
C ILE A 216 1.55 -7.25 -10.99
N THR A 217 0.31 -7.71 -11.14
CA THR A 217 -0.44 -7.58 -12.39
C THR A 217 -0.64 -6.12 -12.78
N GLU A 218 -1.10 -5.27 -11.85
CA GLU A 218 -1.27 -3.84 -12.11
C GLU A 218 0.07 -3.19 -12.50
N LEU A 219 1.12 -3.36 -11.69
CA LEU A 219 2.43 -2.78 -11.97
C LEU A 219 2.99 -3.21 -13.34
N THR A 220 2.77 -4.47 -13.71
CA THR A 220 3.14 -4.98 -15.04
C THR A 220 2.39 -4.24 -16.16
N LEU A 221 1.10 -3.93 -15.99
CA LEU A 221 0.36 -3.13 -16.97
C LEU A 221 0.94 -1.72 -17.11
N HIS A 222 1.30 -1.07 -16.00
CA HIS A 222 1.93 0.25 -16.05
C HIS A 222 3.28 0.23 -16.76
N LEU A 223 4.17 -0.71 -16.40
CA LEU A 223 5.48 -0.85 -17.04
C LEU A 223 5.38 -1.14 -18.54
N ARG A 224 4.31 -1.80 -18.97
CA ARG A 224 4.04 -2.11 -20.38
C ARG A 224 3.41 -0.97 -21.18
N GLY A 225 2.88 0.05 -20.52
CA GLY A 225 2.07 1.08 -21.19
C GLY A 225 0.64 0.61 -21.49
N GLU A 226 0.12 -0.34 -20.70
CA GLU A 226 -1.15 -1.04 -20.94
C GLU A 226 -2.19 -0.79 -19.84
N ALA A 227 -1.94 0.13 -18.92
CA ALA A 227 -2.87 0.45 -17.82
C ALA A 227 -4.05 1.36 -18.25
N GLY A 228 -4.16 1.69 -19.55
CA GLY A 228 -5.27 2.47 -20.11
C GLY A 228 -5.37 3.86 -19.48
N SER A 229 -6.57 4.27 -19.08
CA SER A 229 -6.79 5.58 -18.43
C SER A 229 -6.09 5.75 -17.08
N ARG A 230 -5.59 4.65 -16.49
CA ARG A 230 -4.80 4.69 -15.25
C ARG A 230 -3.30 4.77 -15.53
N GLN A 231 -2.86 4.86 -16.79
CA GLN A 231 -1.44 4.83 -17.11
C GLN A 231 -0.64 5.90 -16.36
N VAL A 232 0.44 5.47 -15.70
CA VAL A 232 1.47 6.38 -15.18
C VAL A 232 2.43 6.65 -16.32
N ASP A 233 2.49 7.90 -16.75
CA ASP A 233 3.30 8.28 -17.91
C ASP A 233 4.78 8.02 -17.65
N GLY A 234 5.47 7.47 -18.64
CA GLY A 234 6.90 7.20 -18.54
C GLY A 234 7.35 6.14 -17.53
N ALA A 235 6.44 5.39 -16.87
CA ALA A 235 6.84 4.41 -15.84
C ALA A 235 7.79 3.33 -16.38
N ARG A 236 8.96 3.20 -15.73
CA ARG A 236 10.01 2.21 -16.05
C ARG A 236 10.43 1.37 -14.85
N THR A 237 10.23 1.87 -13.64
CA THR A 237 10.52 1.16 -12.39
C THR A 237 9.27 1.17 -11.51
N ALA A 238 8.89 -0.01 -11.01
CA ALA A 238 7.71 -0.21 -10.20
C ALA A 238 8.04 -0.91 -8.89
N LEU A 239 7.37 -0.52 -7.80
CA LEU A 239 7.54 -1.15 -6.49
C LEU A 239 6.22 -1.73 -5.98
N GLN A 240 6.26 -2.99 -5.58
CA GLN A 240 5.19 -3.66 -4.86
C GLN A 240 5.55 -3.76 -3.39
N HIS A 241 4.65 -3.36 -2.51
CA HIS A 241 4.69 -3.64 -1.08
C HIS A 241 3.47 -4.49 -0.68
N ASN A 242 3.72 -5.65 -0.09
CA ASN A 242 2.68 -6.55 0.41
C ASN A 242 3.00 -7.00 1.83
N GLY A 243 2.01 -7.08 2.72
CA GLY A 243 2.22 -7.52 4.10
C GLY A 243 1.02 -8.27 4.65
N GLY A 244 1.22 -9.05 5.70
CA GLY A 244 0.14 -9.77 6.38
C GLY A 244 0.23 -9.67 7.89
N LEU A 245 -0.91 -9.48 8.55
CA LEU A 245 -1.00 -9.62 10.01
C LEU A 245 -0.60 -11.05 10.38
N GLY A 246 0.45 -11.19 11.20
CA GLY A 246 1.13 -12.48 11.40
C GLY A 246 2.54 -12.54 10.83
N SER A 247 3.23 -11.39 10.75
CA SER A 247 4.69 -11.27 10.72
C SER A 247 5.41 -11.54 9.39
N ALA A 248 4.84 -11.18 8.23
CA ALA A 248 5.59 -11.23 6.97
C ALA A 248 5.26 -10.04 6.07
N GLY A 249 6.28 -9.42 5.50
CA GLY A 249 6.10 -8.48 4.40
C GLY A 249 7.21 -8.54 3.38
N PHE A 250 6.82 -8.14 2.18
CA PHE A 250 7.52 -8.35 0.94
C PHE A 250 7.57 -7.03 0.19
N VAL A 251 8.75 -6.68 -0.30
CA VAL A 251 8.95 -5.61 -1.25
C VAL A 251 9.60 -6.17 -2.50
N HIS A 252 9.01 -5.91 -3.65
CA HIS A 252 9.55 -6.31 -4.94
C HIS A 252 9.68 -5.10 -5.84
N ILE A 253 10.79 -5.01 -6.58
CA ILE A 253 11.04 -3.96 -7.55
C ILE A 253 11.11 -4.59 -8.94
N PHE A 254 10.32 -4.05 -9.86
CA PHE A 254 10.22 -4.49 -11.23
C PHE A 254 10.69 -3.38 -12.17
N GLN A 255 11.41 -3.74 -13.23
CA GLN A 255 11.80 -2.79 -14.27
C GLN A 255 11.35 -3.24 -15.65
N ARG A 256 11.03 -2.24 -16.48
CA ARG A 256 10.85 -2.44 -17.91
C ARG A 256 12.21 -2.59 -18.59
N SER A 257 12.44 -3.74 -19.21
CA SER A 257 13.65 -4.05 -20.00
C SER A 257 13.67 -3.33 -21.35
#